data_AF-A0AAJ7FHG3-F1
#
_entry.id   AF-A0AAJ7FHG3-F1
#
_cell.length_a   1.000
_cell.length_b   1.000
_cell.length_c   1.000
_cell.angle_alpha   90.00
_cell.angle_beta   90.00
_cell.angle_gamma   90.00
#
_symmetry.space_group_name_H-M   'P 1'
#
loop_
_entity.id
_entity.type
_entity.pdbx_description
1 polymer ?
#
loop_
_entity_poly.entity_id
_entity_poly.type
_entity_poly.pdbx_seq_one_letter_code
_entity_poly.pdbx_strand_id
1 'polypeptide(L)'
;MLNQIVRPLVRQAATKGARSYHPPSTLKNTTMDDLPKPQGSWQKYHEEQQKKFNMQLIAGIALFTATFTFAQLNGFLYLNYYPPTPKEEK
;
A
#
# COMPACT_ATOMS: atom_id res chain seq x y z
N MET A 1 30.37 -28.50 -47.71
CA MET A 1 29.82 -28.92 -46.39
C MET A 1 30.71 -28.49 -45.21
N LEU A 2 32.03 -28.32 -45.38
CA LEU A 2 32.94 -27.81 -44.34
C LEU A 2 32.56 -26.42 -43.78
N ASN A 3 32.04 -25.49 -44.60
CA ASN A 3 31.66 -24.14 -44.16
C ASN A 3 30.52 -24.08 -43.12
N GLN A 4 29.73 -25.15 -42.97
CA GLN A 4 28.64 -25.19 -41.98
C GLN A 4 29.12 -25.64 -40.59
N ILE A 5 30.25 -26.35 -40.52
CA ILE A 5 30.84 -26.84 -39.26
C ILE A 5 31.76 -25.76 -38.65
N VAL A 6 32.43 -24.96 -39.49
CA VAL A 6 33.37 -23.92 -39.04
C VAL A 6 32.64 -22.68 -38.49
N ARG A 7 31.48 -22.33 -39.05
CA ARG A 7 30.69 -21.15 -38.63
C ARG A 7 30.32 -21.10 -37.14
N PRO A 8 29.79 -22.17 -36.51
CA PRO A 8 29.46 -22.13 -35.08
C PRO A 8 30.69 -22.00 -34.18
N LEU A 9 31.82 -22.62 -34.55
CA LEU A 9 33.07 -22.52 -33.80
C LEU A 9 33.66 -21.11 -33.84
N VAL A 10 33.68 -20.47 -35.02
CA VAL A 10 34.12 -19.07 -35.17
C VAL A 10 33.19 -18.12 -34.42
N ARG A 11 31.86 -18.35 -34.49
CA ARG A 11 30.88 -17.53 -33.77
C ARG A 11 31.04 -17.64 -32.26
N GLN A 12 31.32 -18.83 -31.74
CA GLN A 12 31.54 -19.08 -30.31
C GLN A 12 32.86 -18.48 -29.82
N ALA A 13 33.93 -18.52 -30.63
CA ALA A 13 35.20 -17.84 -30.35
C ALA A 13 35.08 -16.31 -30.38
N ALA A 14 34.33 -15.75 -31.35
CA ALA A 14 34.07 -14.32 -31.45
C ALA A 14 33.21 -13.80 -30.28
N THR A 15 32.25 -14.60 -29.78
CA THR A 15 31.42 -14.22 -28.62
C THR A 15 32.15 -14.26 -27.28
N LYS A 16 33.25 -15.03 -27.15
CA LYS A 16 34.06 -15.00 -25.91
C LYS A 16 34.77 -13.65 -25.68
N GLY A 17 34.90 -12.82 -26.72
CA GLY A 17 35.39 -11.44 -26.62
C GLY A 17 34.28 -10.39 -26.44
N ALA A 18 33.01 -10.78 -26.52
CA ALA A 18 31.88 -9.87 -26.41
C ALA A 18 31.49 -9.67 -24.94
N ARG A 19 32.24 -8.81 -24.25
CA ARG A 19 31.82 -8.05 -23.05
C ARG A 19 31.10 -8.89 -21.99
N SER A 20 31.84 -9.73 -21.27
CA SER A 20 31.44 -10.04 -19.89
C SER A 20 31.62 -8.76 -19.08
N TYR A 21 30.52 -8.18 -18.57
CA TYR A 21 30.59 -7.09 -17.62
C TYR A 21 31.31 -7.61 -16.37
N HIS A 22 32.55 -7.17 -16.17
CA HIS A 22 33.24 -7.36 -14.91
C HIS A 22 32.82 -6.19 -14.02
N PRO A 23 31.94 -6.41 -13.02
CA PRO A 23 31.68 -5.37 -12.04
C PRO A 23 33.02 -4.95 -11.42
N PRO A 24 33.22 -3.66 -11.13
CA PRO A 24 34.42 -3.20 -10.44
C PRO A 24 34.61 -4.03 -9.17
N SER A 25 35.85 -4.35 -8.81
CA SER A 25 36.20 -5.18 -7.64
C SER A 25 35.69 -4.60 -6.30
N THR A 26 35.21 -3.35 -6.31
CA THR A 26 34.60 -2.64 -5.20
C THR A 26 33.09 -2.86 -5.09
N LEU A 27 32.43 -3.48 -6.07
CA LEU A 27 31.00 -3.77 -6.01
C LEU A 27 30.77 -5.01 -5.14
N LYS A 28 30.23 -4.82 -3.93
CA LYS A 28 29.75 -5.91 -3.10
C LYS A 28 28.58 -6.62 -3.83
N ASN A 29 28.68 -7.93 -4.01
CA ASN A 29 27.57 -8.73 -4.52
C ASN A 29 26.40 -8.63 -3.55
N THR A 30 25.20 -8.29 -4.04
CA THR A 30 23.99 -8.29 -3.21
C THR A 30 23.75 -9.70 -2.69
N THR A 31 23.70 -9.85 -1.37
CA THR A 31 23.37 -11.12 -0.72
C THR A 31 22.00 -11.06 -0.10
N MET A 32 21.44 -12.22 0.27
CA MET A 32 20.19 -12.32 1.02
C MET A 32 20.23 -11.53 2.34
N ASP A 33 21.43 -11.30 2.90
CA ASP A 33 21.63 -10.51 4.10
C ASP A 33 21.41 -9.01 3.92
N ASP A 34 21.43 -8.51 2.68
CA ASP A 34 21.15 -7.11 2.34
C ASP A 34 19.63 -6.83 2.31
N LEU A 35 18.78 -7.85 2.46
CA LEU A 35 17.34 -7.67 2.56
C LEU A 35 16.94 -7.02 3.88
N PRO A 36 15.84 -6.23 3.90
CA PRO A 36 15.30 -5.68 5.14
C PRO A 36 14.94 -6.81 6.09
N LYS A 37 15.63 -6.84 7.23
CA LYS A 37 15.32 -7.76 8.33
C LYS A 37 14.27 -7.09 9.23
N PRO A 38 13.23 -7.82 9.68
CA PRO A 38 12.29 -7.26 10.64
C PRO A 38 13.06 -6.82 11.89
N GLN A 39 12.91 -5.54 12.22
CA GLN A 39 13.64 -4.90 13.31
C GLN A 39 12.65 -4.38 14.35
N GLY A 40 12.99 -4.59 15.63
CA GLY A 40 12.16 -4.20 16.76
C GLY A 40 11.07 -5.20 17.12
N SER A 41 10.31 -4.87 18.18
CA SER A 41 9.18 -5.69 18.64
C SER A 41 7.92 -5.34 17.85
N TRP A 42 7.38 -6.31 17.12
CA TRP A 42 6.07 -6.21 16.46
C TRP A 42 4.99 -5.74 17.45
N GLN A 43 5.02 -6.26 18.67
CA GLN A 43 4.02 -5.97 19.69
C GLN A 43 4.02 -4.49 20.05
N LYS A 44 5.20 -3.91 20.29
CA LYS A 44 5.32 -2.50 20.64
C LYS A 44 4.79 -1.59 19.52
N TYR A 45 5.17 -1.88 18.27
CA TYR A 45 4.66 -1.13 17.12
C TYR A 45 3.13 -1.25 17.01
N HIS A 46 2.60 -2.46 17.19
CA HIS A 46 1.15 -2.70 17.14
C HIS A 46 0.40 -1.94 18.24
N GLU A 47 0.90 -1.96 19.48
CA GLU A 47 0.31 -1.22 20.62
C GLU A 47 0.29 0.30 20.37
N GLU A 48 1.37 0.85 19.80
CA GLU A 48 1.44 2.26 19.42
C GLU A 48 0.40 2.62 18.34
N GLN A 49 0.26 1.79 17.30
CA GLN A 49 -0.76 2.00 16.27
C GLN A 49 -2.18 1.85 16.83
N GLN A 50 -2.41 0.86 17.70
CA GLN A 50 -3.71 0.63 18.32
C GLN A 50 -4.15 1.85 19.14
N LYS A 51 -3.25 2.44 19.92
CA LYS A 51 -3.52 3.68 20.67
C LYS A 51 -3.92 4.82 19.73
N LYS A 52 -3.19 4.99 18.62
CA LYS A 52 -3.50 6.02 17.61
C LYS A 52 -4.88 5.82 17.00
N PHE A 53 -5.23 4.61 16.58
CA PHE A 53 -6.53 4.32 15.98
C PHE A 53 -7.68 4.45 16.96
N ASN A 54 -7.51 4.01 18.21
CA ASN A 54 -8.51 4.21 19.26
C ASN A 54 -8.78 5.70 19.51
N MET A 55 -7.74 6.54 19.52
CA MET A 55 -7.90 7.99 19.64
C MET A 55 -8.64 8.60 18.46
N GLN A 56 -8.32 8.18 17.22
CA GLN A 56 -9.03 8.62 16.02
C GLN A 56 -10.49 8.19 16.03
N LEU A 57 -10.78 6.97 16.48
CA LEU A 57 -12.14 6.45 16.59
C LEU A 57 -12.96 7.29 17.58
N ILE A 58 -12.43 7.55 18.78
CA ILE A 58 -13.12 8.37 19.79
C ILE A 58 -13.37 9.78 19.25
N ALA A 59 -12.35 10.41 18.65
CA ALA A 59 -12.50 11.74 18.07
C ALA A 59 -13.54 11.78 16.94
N GLY A 60 -13.53 10.77 16.06
CA GLY A 60 -14.50 10.64 14.97
C GLY A 60 -15.93 10.47 15.48
N ILE A 61 -16.16 9.61 16.48
CA ILE A 61 -17.47 9.42 17.10
C ILE A 61 -17.95 10.72 17.76
N ALA A 62 -17.07 11.42 18.49
CA ALA A 62 -17.42 12.67 19.15
C ALA A 62 -17.79 13.77 18.15
N LEU A 63 -17.00 13.92 17.08
CA LEU A 63 -17.28 14.90 16.03
C LEU A 63 -18.57 14.58 15.27
N PHE A 64 -18.79 13.30 14.94
CA PHE A 64 -20.01 12.87 14.26
C PHE A 64 -21.26 13.13 15.12
N THR A 65 -21.24 12.73 16.39
CA THR A 65 -22.37 12.94 17.30
C THR A 65 -22.65 14.42 17.52
N ALA A 66 -21.63 15.25 17.71
CA ALA A 66 -21.78 16.71 17.82
C ALA A 66 -22.39 17.32 16.55
N THR A 67 -21.89 16.94 15.38
CA THR A 67 -22.38 17.47 14.10
C THR A 67 -23.81 17.03 13.83
N PHE A 68 -24.12 15.75 14.07
CA PHE A 68 -25.46 15.20 13.87
C PHE A 68 -26.49 15.87 14.79
N THR A 69 -26.18 16.00 16.07
CA THR A 69 -27.06 16.66 17.05
C THR A 69 -27.26 18.13 16.71
N PHE A 70 -26.20 18.86 16.33
CA PHE A 70 -26.31 20.24 15.87
C PHE A 70 -27.23 20.36 14.65
N ALA A 71 -27.06 19.50 13.64
CA ALA A 71 -27.87 19.53 12.42
C ALA A 71 -29.35 19.22 12.71
N GLN A 72 -29.62 18.27 13.61
CA GLN A 72 -30.98 17.92 14.02
C GLN A 72 -31.66 19.06 14.79
N LEU A 73 -30.96 19.72 15.71
CA LEU A 73 -31.50 20.83 16.50
C LEU A 73 -31.82 22.07 15.67
N ASN A 74 -31.04 22.33 14.61
CA ASN A 74 -31.26 23.46 13.71
C ASN A 74 -32.22 23.15 12.55
N GLY A 75 -32.76 21.93 12.47
CA GLY A 75 -33.68 21.53 11.41
C GLY A 75 -33.02 21.33 10.03
N PHE A 76 -31.69 21.19 9.96
CA PHE A 76 -30.99 20.87 8.71
C PHE A 76 -31.22 19.42 8.26
N LEU A 77 -31.66 18.54 9.16
CA LEU A 77 -31.98 17.15 8.86
C LEU A 77 -33.49 16.91 8.94
N TYR A 78 -34.11 16.65 7.79
CA TYR A 78 -35.48 16.13 7.71
C TYR A 78 -35.44 14.63 7.40
N LEU A 79 -35.65 13.82 8.43
CA LEU A 79 -35.47 12.36 8.35
C LEU A 79 -36.77 11.60 8.04
N ASN A 80 -37.89 12.32 7.88
CA ASN A 80 -39.20 11.78 7.51
C ASN A 80 -39.57 10.47 8.25
N TYR A 81 -39.46 10.49 9.58
CA TYR A 81 -39.62 9.29 10.43
C TYR A 81 -41.00 8.67 10.39
N TYR A 82 -42.03 9.44 10.03
CA TYR A 82 -43.42 9.00 10.03
C TYR A 82 -44.08 9.40 8.72
N PRO A 83 -45.03 8.58 8.22
CA PRO A 83 -45.82 8.96 7.06
C PRO A 83 -46.56 10.28 7.34
N PRO A 84 -46.71 11.16 6.33
CA PRO A 84 -47.45 12.40 6.48
C PRO A 84 -48.91 12.09 6.82
N THR A 85 -49.52 12.89 7.69
CA THR A 85 -50.96 12.77 7.96
C THR A 85 -51.75 13.06 6.67
N PRO A 86 -52.75 12.22 6.32
CA PRO A 86 -53.62 12.48 5.18
C PRO A 86 -54.28 13.85 5.33
N LYS A 87 -54.37 14.61 4.23
CA LYS A 87 -55.11 15.88 4.23
C LYS A 87 -56.60 15.54 4.31
N GLU A 88 -57.32 16.15 5.23
CA GLU A 88 -58.78 16.09 5.24
C GLU A 88 -59.29 16.74 3.94
N GLU A 89 -59.97 15.97 3.11
CA GLU A 89 -60.65 16.48 1.92
C GLU A 89 -61.80 17.38 2.39
N LYS A 90 -61.75 18.65 1.98
CA LYS A 90 -62.81 19.64 2.23
C LYS A 90 -63.96 19.48 1.24
#